data_AF-A0A7R9UX35-F1
#
_entry.id   AF-A0A7R9UX35-F1
#
_cell.length_a   1.000
_cell.length_b   1.000
_cell.length_c   1.000
_cell.angle_alpha   90.00
_cell.angle_beta   90.00
_cell.angle_gamma   90.00
#
_symmetry.space_group_name_H-M   'P 1'
#
loop_
_entity.id
_entity.type
_entity.pdbx_description
1 polymer ?
#
loop_
_entity_poly.entity_id
_entity_poly.type
_entity_poly.pdbx_seq_one_letter_code
_entity_poly.pdbx_strand_id
1 'polypeptide(L)'
;YDLLSAEQQPVELDAVRRLLPHVDALEVHTRPGHVRHFAELWAELGPSACEHLTMLAVSTPQLGARMGDEMAAMDALISSGGARADLLRMWQLDGRPMSGDVGAGATVPAVELAAHVSRARPLPFGDGRYFVSVAGGTNDRTVDVLRSRGLRSADGAPPLVHGVAYGSYARRRV
;
A
#
# COMPACT_ATOMS: atom_id res chain seq x y z
N TYR A 1 24.54 6.12 11.53
CA TYR A 1 23.49 6.33 10.52
C TYR A 1 23.19 4.97 9.94
N ASP A 2 22.14 4.32 10.43
CA ASP A 2 21.80 2.98 9.95
C ASP A 2 21.35 3.07 8.50
N LEU A 3 22.19 2.46 7.67
CA LEU A 3 22.01 2.31 6.24
C LEU A 3 20.78 1.42 6.03
N LEU A 4 19.76 1.94 5.34
CA LEU A 4 18.70 1.11 4.79
C LEU A 4 19.36 0.09 3.85
N SER A 5 19.45 -1.18 4.28
CA SER A 5 19.84 -2.29 3.42
C SER A 5 18.58 -2.90 2.81
N ALA A 6 18.66 -3.25 1.53
CA ALA A 6 17.62 -3.99 0.83
C ALA A 6 18.26 -5.25 0.26
N GLU A 7 17.90 -6.40 0.80
CA GLU A 7 18.29 -7.69 0.27
C GLU A 7 17.09 -8.33 -0.42
N GLN A 8 17.24 -8.68 -1.70
CA GLN A 8 16.26 -9.50 -2.40
C GLN A 8 16.70 -10.95 -2.31
N GLN A 9 15.93 -11.75 -1.58
CA GLN A 9 16.13 -13.19 -1.50
C GLN A 9 14.88 -13.88 -2.06
N PRO A 10 14.97 -14.63 -3.18
CA PRO A 10 13.86 -15.49 -3.58
C PRO A 10 13.72 -16.58 -2.51
N VAL A 11 12.60 -16.54 -1.79
CA VAL A 11 12.33 -17.46 -0.69
C VAL A 11 10.96 -18.10 -0.87
N GLU A 12 10.86 -19.37 -0.51
CA GLU A 12 9.59 -20.09 -0.44
C GLU A 12 8.70 -19.51 0.67
N LEU A 13 7.39 -19.67 0.55
CA LEU A 13 6.43 -19.13 1.52
C LEU A 13 6.69 -19.62 2.95
N ASP A 14 7.16 -20.86 3.12
CA ASP A 14 7.53 -21.40 4.42
C ASP A 14 8.66 -20.62 5.12
N ALA A 15 9.59 -20.04 4.36
CA ALA A 15 10.61 -19.17 4.93
C ALA A 15 10.00 -17.84 5.40
N VAL A 16 9.07 -17.26 4.63
CA VAL A 16 8.30 -16.07 5.05
C VAL A 16 7.55 -16.36 6.35
N ARG A 17 6.85 -17.50 6.45
CA ARG A 17 6.12 -17.91 7.65
C ARG A 17 7.00 -18.03 8.90
N ARG A 18 8.26 -18.44 8.73
CA ARG A 18 9.24 -18.50 9.83
C ARG A 18 9.71 -17.10 10.28
N LEU A 19 9.66 -16.10 9.41
CA LEU A 19 10.05 -14.72 9.73
C LEU A 19 8.91 -13.90 10.34
N LEU A 20 7.65 -14.23 10.05
CA LEU A 20 6.48 -13.45 10.48
C LEU A 20 6.40 -13.19 12.00
N PRO A 21 6.75 -14.14 12.89
CA PRO A 21 6.78 -13.87 14.34
C PRO A 21 7.83 -12.83 14.78
N HIS A 22 8.73 -12.43 13.89
CA HIS A 22 9.86 -11.54 14.18
C HIS A 22 9.72 -10.16 13.52
N VAL A 23 8.57 -9.86 12.91
CA VAL A 23 8.30 -8.57 12.28
C VAL A 23 6.97 -7.99 12.75
N ASP A 24 6.90 -6.66 12.86
CA ASP A 24 5.67 -5.98 13.26
C ASP A 24 4.76 -5.64 12.07
N ALA A 25 5.28 -5.71 10.85
CA ALA A 25 4.55 -5.32 9.65
C ALA A 25 4.86 -6.23 8.46
N LEU A 26 3.85 -6.42 7.61
CA LEU A 26 3.94 -7.16 6.35
C LEU A 26 3.46 -6.28 5.20
N GLU A 27 4.21 -6.26 4.09
CA GLU A 27 3.77 -5.66 2.83
C GLU A 27 3.55 -6.75 1.77
N VAL A 28 2.39 -6.69 1.09
CA VAL A 28 2.03 -7.60 0.01
C VAL A 28 1.82 -6.80 -1.27
N HIS A 29 2.63 -7.06 -2.30
CA HIS A 29 2.45 -6.47 -3.63
C HIS A 29 1.51 -7.32 -4.50
N THR A 30 0.52 -6.69 -5.10
CA THR A 30 -0.46 -7.35 -5.97
C THR A 30 -0.25 -6.96 -7.44
N ARG A 31 -0.91 -7.68 -8.34
CA ARG A 31 -0.92 -7.43 -9.79
C ARG A 31 -2.37 -7.38 -10.29
N PRO A 32 -2.68 -6.75 -11.44
CA PRO A 32 -4.05 -6.63 -11.90
C PRO A 32 -4.74 -7.98 -12.14
N GLY A 33 -5.91 -8.20 -11.53
CA GLY A 33 -6.65 -9.47 -11.66
C GLY A 33 -6.15 -10.61 -10.77
N HIS A 34 -5.36 -10.31 -9.73
CA HIS A 34 -4.77 -11.31 -8.83
C HIS A 34 -5.43 -11.40 -7.44
N VAL A 35 -6.69 -10.97 -7.27
CA VAL A 35 -7.44 -11.19 -6.01
C VAL A 35 -7.44 -12.66 -5.60
N ARG A 36 -7.55 -13.60 -6.55
CA ARG A 36 -7.46 -15.04 -6.26
C ARG A 36 -6.10 -15.44 -5.66
N HIS A 37 -5.00 -14.96 -6.24
CA HIS A 37 -3.66 -15.25 -5.71
C HIS A 37 -3.42 -14.58 -4.36
N PHE A 38 -4.03 -13.41 -4.11
CA PHE A 38 -4.04 -12.80 -2.79
C PHE A 38 -4.79 -13.68 -1.79
N ALA A 39 -5.94 -14.25 -2.16
CA ALA A 39 -6.70 -15.18 -1.31
C ALA A 39 -5.90 -16.46 -1.01
N GLU A 40 -5.25 -17.05 -2.01
CA GLU A 40 -4.38 -18.22 -1.87
C GLU A 40 -3.23 -17.92 -0.90
N LEU A 41 -2.48 -16.83 -1.13
CA LEU A 41 -1.41 -16.38 -0.24
C LEU A 41 -1.91 -16.16 1.19
N TRP A 42 -3.04 -15.45 1.35
CA TRP A 42 -3.58 -15.13 2.66
C TRP A 42 -4.01 -16.39 3.43
N ALA A 43 -4.64 -17.34 2.74
CA ALA A 43 -5.01 -18.62 3.32
C ALA A 43 -3.79 -19.47 3.71
N GLU A 44 -2.75 -19.47 2.88
CA GLU A 44 -1.52 -20.23 3.13
C GLU A 44 -0.68 -19.65 4.27
N LEU A 45 -0.63 -18.33 4.41
CA LEU A 45 -0.04 -17.67 5.58
C LEU A 45 -0.76 -18.11 6.87
N GLY A 46 -2.10 -18.13 6.82
CA GLY A 46 -2.97 -18.57 7.89
C GLY A 46 -3.18 -17.51 8.99
N PRO A 47 -4.17 -17.69 9.88
CA PRO A 47 -4.55 -16.69 10.87
C PRO A 47 -3.40 -16.34 11.84
N SER A 48 -2.63 -17.34 12.26
CA SER A 48 -1.54 -17.20 13.23
C SER A 48 -0.37 -16.36 12.73
N ALA A 49 -0.18 -16.29 11.40
CA ALA A 49 0.87 -15.46 10.80
C ALA A 49 0.66 -13.96 11.02
N CYS A 50 -0.57 -13.54 11.34
CA CYS A 50 -0.93 -12.13 11.48
C CYS A 50 -1.22 -11.71 12.92
N GLU A 51 -1.10 -12.61 13.90
CA GLU A 51 -1.45 -12.33 15.31
C GLU A 51 -0.55 -11.27 15.95
N HIS A 52 0.71 -11.23 15.55
CA HIS A 52 1.71 -10.27 16.05
C HIS A 52 1.82 -9.01 15.20
N LEU A 53 1.30 -9.04 13.97
CA LEU A 53 1.37 -7.89 13.08
C LEU A 53 0.59 -6.72 13.66
N THR A 54 1.21 -5.55 13.64
CA THR A 54 0.59 -4.26 13.96
C THR A 54 0.09 -3.55 12.70
N MET A 55 0.69 -3.86 11.54
CA MET A 55 0.33 -3.26 10.25
C MET A 55 0.41 -4.28 9.10
N LEU A 56 -0.57 -4.23 8.20
CA LEU A 56 -0.55 -4.89 6.90
C LEU A 56 -0.65 -3.83 5.81
N ALA A 57 0.36 -3.76 4.95
CA ALA A 57 0.34 -2.98 3.73
C ALA A 57 -0.02 -3.85 2.53
N VAL A 58 -0.97 -3.41 1.72
CA VAL A 58 -1.30 -4.02 0.43
C VAL A 58 -1.02 -3.00 -0.66
N SER A 59 0.00 -3.28 -1.47
CA SER A 59 0.40 -2.45 -2.60
C SER A 59 -0.32 -2.91 -3.86
N THR A 60 -1.16 -2.04 -4.42
CA THR A 60 -1.98 -2.35 -5.60
C THR A 60 -1.70 -1.38 -6.75
N PRO A 61 -1.47 -1.87 -7.98
CA PRO A 61 -1.31 -1.01 -9.14
C PRO A 61 -2.65 -0.39 -9.56
N GLN A 62 -2.64 0.44 -10.60
CA GLN A 62 -3.88 0.91 -11.23
C GLN A 62 -4.68 -0.26 -11.83
N LEU A 63 -5.93 -0.43 -11.39
CA LEU A 63 -6.86 -1.48 -11.83
C LEU A 63 -8.02 -0.96 -12.69
N GLY A 64 -8.06 0.35 -12.95
CA GLY A 64 -9.16 1.00 -13.66
C GLY A 64 -10.46 0.92 -12.86
N ALA A 65 -11.59 0.68 -13.54
CA ALA A 65 -12.91 0.64 -12.91
C ALA A 65 -13.02 -0.38 -11.76
N ARG A 66 -12.19 -1.42 -11.76
CA ARG A 66 -12.20 -2.50 -10.75
C ARG A 66 -11.52 -2.14 -9.43
N MET A 67 -10.94 -0.94 -9.31
CA MET A 67 -10.13 -0.56 -8.15
C MET A 67 -10.86 -0.72 -6.82
N GLY A 68 -12.08 -0.16 -6.71
CA GLY A 68 -12.88 -0.25 -5.50
C GLY A 68 -13.25 -1.69 -5.14
N ASP A 69 -13.71 -2.45 -6.14
CA ASP A 69 -14.18 -3.83 -5.96
C ASP A 69 -13.04 -4.79 -5.58
N GLU A 70 -11.87 -4.71 -6.24
CA GLU A 70 -10.74 -5.58 -5.93
C GLU A 70 -10.14 -5.25 -4.56
N MET A 71 -10.02 -3.97 -4.21
CA MET A 71 -9.56 -3.59 -2.87
C MET A 71 -10.55 -4.04 -1.78
N ALA A 72 -11.85 -3.87 -1.99
CA ALA A 72 -12.87 -4.32 -1.05
C ALA A 72 -12.88 -5.86 -0.90
N ALA A 73 -12.67 -6.60 -2.00
CA ALA A 73 -12.57 -8.05 -1.96
C ALA A 73 -11.33 -8.51 -1.16
N MET A 74 -10.18 -7.88 -1.37
CA MET A 74 -8.96 -8.15 -0.60
C MET A 74 -9.15 -7.79 0.89
N ASP A 75 -9.81 -6.68 1.21
CA ASP A 75 -10.10 -6.31 2.60
C ASP A 75 -11.03 -7.33 3.30
N ALA A 76 -12.03 -7.83 2.57
CA ALA A 76 -12.92 -8.87 3.08
C ALA A 76 -12.18 -10.18 3.36
N LEU A 77 -11.25 -10.58 2.48
CA LEU A 77 -10.39 -11.77 2.69
C LEU A 77 -9.52 -11.60 3.93
N ILE A 78 -8.93 -10.43 4.09
CA ILE A 78 -8.12 -10.09 5.26
C ILE A 78 -8.96 -10.21 6.54
N SER A 79 -10.13 -9.57 6.55
CA SER A 79 -11.03 -9.51 7.72
C SER A 79 -11.63 -10.87 8.07
N SER A 80 -11.97 -11.68 7.08
CA SER A 80 -12.51 -13.03 7.29
C SER A 80 -11.42 -14.08 7.59
N GLY A 81 -10.17 -13.83 7.23
CA GLY A 81 -9.04 -14.73 7.46
C GLY A 81 -8.50 -14.74 8.89
N GLY A 82 -9.25 -14.21 9.87
CA GLY A 82 -8.86 -14.22 11.28
C GLY A 82 -7.88 -13.12 11.69
N ALA A 83 -7.69 -12.11 10.85
CA ALA A 83 -6.88 -10.96 11.21
C ALA A 83 -7.47 -10.21 12.41
N ARG A 84 -6.60 -9.66 13.28
CA ARG A 84 -7.07 -8.90 14.43
C ARG A 84 -7.83 -7.64 14.00
N ALA A 85 -8.84 -7.27 14.79
CA ALA A 85 -9.64 -6.07 14.54
C ALA A 85 -8.83 -4.76 14.64
N ASP A 86 -7.70 -4.78 15.35
CA ASP A 86 -6.78 -3.64 15.54
C ASP A 86 -5.55 -3.66 14.63
N LEU A 87 -5.47 -4.61 13.69
CA LEU A 87 -4.45 -4.59 12.66
C LEU A 87 -4.66 -3.40 11.72
N LEU A 88 -3.67 -2.51 11.66
CA LEU A 88 -3.72 -1.34 10.78
C LEU A 88 -3.64 -1.78 9.31
N ARG A 89 -4.49 -1.18 8.47
CA ARG A 89 -4.57 -1.45 7.02
C ARG A 89 -3.96 -0.30 6.26
N MET A 90 -2.89 -0.54 5.52
CA MET A 90 -2.27 0.45 4.66
C MET A 90 -2.44 0.08 3.19
N TRP A 91 -3.24 0.84 2.46
CA TRP A 91 -3.39 0.68 1.02
C TRP A 91 -2.36 1.54 0.31
N GLN A 92 -1.33 0.89 -0.26
CA GLN A 92 -0.33 1.58 -1.05
C GLN A 92 -0.75 1.58 -2.52
N LEU A 93 -1.03 2.78 -3.03
CA LEU A 93 -1.42 3.01 -4.41
C LEU A 93 -0.17 3.13 -5.27
N ASP A 94 0.16 2.06 -6.00
CA ASP A 94 1.37 2.00 -6.82
C ASP A 94 1.08 2.54 -8.23
N GLY A 95 1.28 3.85 -8.41
CA GLY A 95 0.89 4.55 -9.63
C GLY A 95 1.63 4.10 -10.88
N ARG A 96 2.80 3.47 -10.74
CA ARG A 96 3.63 3.02 -11.86
C ARG A 96 4.73 2.07 -11.38
N PRO A 97 5.13 1.09 -12.20
CA PRO A 97 6.26 0.24 -11.89
C PRO A 97 7.48 1.09 -11.50
N MET A 98 8.19 0.68 -10.45
CA MET A 98 9.39 1.34 -9.95
C MET A 98 10.57 1.20 -10.94
N SER A 99 10.47 1.78 -12.14
CA SER A 99 11.45 1.71 -13.23
C SER A 99 12.61 2.70 -13.11
N GLY A 100 12.61 3.54 -12.06
CA GLY A 100 13.70 4.48 -11.77
C GLY A 100 13.51 5.90 -12.33
N ASP A 101 12.41 6.18 -13.02
CA ASP A 101 12.15 7.47 -13.64
C ASP A 101 11.53 8.48 -12.64
N VAL A 102 12.24 9.56 -12.31
CA VAL A 102 11.94 10.45 -11.16
C VAL A 102 11.56 11.89 -11.56
N GLY A 103 11.34 12.16 -12.85
CA GLY A 103 11.04 13.51 -13.36
C GLY A 103 9.72 14.13 -12.88
N ALA A 104 9.37 15.33 -13.34
CA ALA A 104 8.17 16.04 -12.88
C ALA A 104 6.84 15.36 -13.26
N GLY A 105 6.72 14.87 -14.51
CA GLY A 105 5.53 14.15 -14.99
C GLY A 105 5.31 12.78 -14.32
N ALA A 106 6.29 12.39 -13.54
CA ALA A 106 6.44 11.09 -12.94
C ALA A 106 5.55 11.00 -11.65
N THR A 107 5.21 12.13 -11.01
CA THR A 107 4.24 12.20 -9.90
C THR A 107 2.78 11.97 -10.36
N VAL A 108 2.47 12.25 -11.62
CA VAL A 108 1.08 12.28 -12.12
C VAL A 108 0.36 10.94 -11.94
N PRO A 109 0.91 9.78 -12.33
CA PRO A 109 0.19 8.51 -12.21
C PRO A 109 -0.18 8.15 -10.76
N ALA A 110 0.70 8.41 -9.81
CA ALA A 110 0.46 8.15 -8.38
C ALA A 110 -0.67 9.02 -7.83
N VAL A 111 -0.69 10.30 -8.19
CA VAL A 111 -1.74 11.25 -7.78
C VAL A 111 -3.07 10.96 -8.47
N GLU A 112 -3.07 10.63 -9.77
CA GLU A 112 -4.29 10.26 -10.49
C GLU A 112 -4.89 8.96 -9.93
N LEU A 113 -4.06 7.99 -9.56
CA LEU A 113 -4.54 6.77 -8.91
C LEU A 113 -5.22 7.07 -7.56
N ALA A 114 -4.64 7.96 -6.76
CA ALA A 114 -5.29 8.42 -5.53
C ALA A 114 -6.61 9.16 -5.78
N ALA A 115 -6.68 10.03 -6.79
CA ALA A 115 -7.92 10.69 -7.20
C ALA A 115 -8.97 9.70 -7.70
N HIS A 116 -8.56 8.63 -8.36
CA HIS A 116 -9.46 7.56 -8.79
C HIS A 116 -10.02 6.78 -7.61
N VAL A 117 -9.16 6.37 -6.67
CA VAL A 117 -9.56 5.67 -5.45
C VAL A 117 -10.48 6.51 -4.57
N SER A 118 -10.28 7.83 -4.49
CA SER A 118 -11.16 8.73 -3.73
C SER A 118 -12.61 8.70 -4.21
N ARG A 119 -12.82 8.37 -5.48
CA ARG A 119 -14.13 8.28 -6.14
C ARG A 119 -14.67 6.84 -6.13
N ALA A 120 -13.80 5.85 -5.95
CA ALA A 120 -14.19 4.45 -5.87
C ALA A 120 -14.71 4.13 -4.46
N ARG A 121 -16.02 3.88 -4.34
CA ARG A 121 -16.64 3.27 -3.15
C ARG A 121 -16.25 1.77 -3.08
N PRO A 122 -16.34 1.05 -1.95
CA PRO A 122 -16.81 1.45 -0.61
C PRO A 122 -15.78 1.21 0.53
N LEU A 123 -14.49 1.45 0.31
CA LEU A 123 -13.51 1.20 1.38
C LEU A 123 -13.76 2.13 2.60
N PRO A 124 -13.62 1.63 3.84
CA PRO A 124 -13.89 2.38 5.07
C PRO A 124 -12.74 3.35 5.41
N PHE A 125 -12.33 4.17 4.46
CA PHE A 125 -11.31 5.19 4.67
C PHE A 125 -11.73 6.13 5.83
N GLY A 126 -10.84 6.32 6.80
CA GLY A 126 -11.01 7.32 7.86
C GLY A 126 -11.58 6.83 9.19
N ASP A 127 -11.73 5.53 9.42
CA ASP A 127 -12.09 4.96 10.74
C ASP A 127 -10.92 4.93 11.77
N GLY A 128 -9.76 5.48 11.40
CA GLY A 128 -8.52 5.47 12.18
C GLY A 128 -7.66 4.21 12.03
N ARG A 129 -8.09 3.22 11.24
CA ARG A 129 -7.41 1.93 11.01
C ARG A 129 -7.03 1.73 9.54
N TYR A 130 -7.71 2.43 8.63
CA TYR A 130 -7.41 2.42 7.20
C TYR A 130 -6.62 3.66 6.77
N PHE A 131 -5.44 3.43 6.24
CA PHE A 131 -4.53 4.43 5.71
C PHE A 131 -4.34 4.21 4.21
N VAL A 132 -4.15 5.30 3.48
CA VAL A 132 -3.78 5.26 2.06
C VAL A 132 -2.44 5.95 1.89
N SER A 133 -1.51 5.32 1.18
CA SER A 133 -0.29 5.96 0.71
C SER A 133 -0.23 5.94 -0.80
N VAL A 134 0.55 6.86 -1.37
CA VAL A 134 0.93 6.80 -2.78
C VAL A 134 2.39 6.37 -2.90
N ALA A 135 2.64 5.48 -3.85
CA ALA A 135 3.95 5.02 -4.27
C ALA A 135 4.01 5.02 -5.81
N GLY A 136 5.08 4.48 -6.38
CA GLY A 136 5.24 4.51 -7.83
C GLY A 136 5.64 5.90 -8.29
N GLY A 137 6.87 6.27 -7.95
CA GLY A 137 7.53 7.41 -8.56
C GLY A 137 7.02 8.79 -8.08
N THR A 138 6.92 8.89 -6.77
CA THR A 138 6.81 10.11 -6.02
C THR A 138 8.13 10.90 -6.01
N ASN A 139 8.07 12.21 -5.80
CA ASN A 139 9.20 13.14 -5.67
C ASN A 139 8.85 14.35 -4.77
N ASP A 140 9.76 15.32 -4.64
CA ASP A 140 9.55 16.55 -3.85
C ASP A 140 8.24 17.28 -4.15
N ARG A 141 7.72 17.17 -5.38
CA ARG A 141 6.47 17.83 -5.77
C ARG A 141 5.21 17.05 -5.39
N THR A 142 5.31 15.76 -5.06
CA THR A 142 4.13 14.91 -4.84
C THR A 142 3.20 15.45 -3.75
N VAL A 143 3.75 15.92 -2.63
CA VAL A 143 2.95 16.45 -1.51
C VAL A 143 2.16 17.69 -1.93
N ASP A 144 2.78 18.60 -2.68
CA ASP A 144 2.13 19.84 -3.12
C ASP A 144 1.03 19.57 -4.15
N VAL A 145 1.24 18.60 -5.04
CA VAL A 145 0.21 18.18 -6.01
C VAL A 145 -0.95 17.47 -5.31
N LEU A 146 -0.70 16.65 -4.27
CA LEU A 146 -1.77 16.03 -3.48
C LEU A 146 -2.62 17.09 -2.74
N ARG A 147 -1.97 18.12 -2.18
CA ARG A 147 -2.65 19.25 -1.52
C ARG A 147 -3.49 20.07 -2.49
N SER A 148 -2.92 20.44 -3.65
CA SER A 148 -3.64 21.25 -4.65
C SER A 148 -4.87 20.55 -5.23
N ARG A 149 -4.93 19.22 -5.13
CA ARG A 149 -6.09 18.40 -5.53
C ARG A 149 -7.02 18.03 -4.38
N GLY A 150 -6.79 18.52 -3.17
CA GLY A 150 -7.60 18.20 -2.00
C GLY A 150 -7.53 16.73 -1.55
N LEU A 151 -6.54 15.96 -2.02
CA LEU A 151 -6.34 14.56 -1.65
C LEU A 151 -5.58 14.41 -0.33
N ARG A 152 -4.92 15.48 0.10
CA ARG A 152 -4.25 15.59 1.39
C ARG A 152 -4.65 16.93 2.01
N SER A 153 -5.19 16.88 3.22
CA SER A 153 -5.59 18.05 3.97
C SER A 153 -4.38 18.85 4.46
N ALA A 154 -4.48 20.17 4.42
CA ALA A 154 -3.58 21.08 5.14
C ALA A 154 -4.13 21.41 6.55
N ASP A 155 -5.45 21.27 6.76
CA ASP A 155 -6.21 21.98 7.79
C ASP A 155 -7.03 21.04 8.70
N GLY A 156 -6.48 19.87 9.04
CA GLY A 156 -7.06 18.98 10.08
C GLY A 156 -8.25 18.10 9.65
N ALA A 157 -8.84 18.31 8.47
CA ALA A 157 -9.77 17.33 7.90
C ALA A 157 -9.05 15.99 7.60
N PRO A 158 -9.71 14.81 7.75
CA PRO A 158 -9.09 13.52 7.47
C PRO A 158 -8.61 13.48 6.01
N PRO A 159 -7.31 13.33 5.75
CA PRO A 159 -6.82 13.24 4.37
C PRO A 159 -7.22 11.88 3.78
N LEU A 160 -7.48 11.84 2.48
CA LEU A 160 -7.51 10.54 1.80
C LEU A 160 -6.10 9.93 1.85
N VAL A 161 -5.08 10.68 1.42
CA VAL A 161 -3.70 10.22 1.35
C VAL A 161 -2.92 10.60 2.62
N HIS A 162 -2.61 9.57 3.40
CA HIS A 162 -1.91 9.66 4.69
C HIS A 162 -0.38 9.67 4.50
N GLY A 163 0.14 8.93 3.51
CA GLY A 163 1.59 8.78 3.28
C GLY A 163 2.03 8.95 1.83
N VAL A 164 3.32 9.25 1.65
CA VAL A 164 4.00 9.28 0.34
C VAL A 164 5.26 8.45 0.49
N ALA A 165 5.36 7.33 -0.23
CA ALA A 165 6.52 6.46 -0.20
C ALA A 165 7.54 6.92 -1.25
N TYR A 166 8.79 7.16 -0.85
CA TYR A 166 9.88 7.62 -1.72
C TYR A 166 10.91 6.52 -1.97
N GLY A 167 11.11 6.16 -3.23
CA GLY A 167 12.11 5.16 -3.64
C GLY A 167 13.39 5.79 -4.19
N SER A 168 13.63 5.60 -5.50
CA SER A 168 14.82 6.09 -6.21
C SER A 168 15.07 7.59 -6.09
N TYR A 169 14.01 8.39 -5.92
CA TYR A 169 14.14 9.83 -5.69
C TYR A 169 14.91 10.13 -4.39
N ALA A 170 14.58 9.46 -3.28
CA ALA A 170 15.26 9.66 -2.00
C ALA A 170 16.74 9.23 -2.06
N ARG A 171 17.05 8.15 -2.78
CA ARG A 171 18.44 7.67 -2.97
C ARG A 171 19.35 8.65 -3.70
N ARG A 172 18.81 9.64 -4.43
CA ARG A 172 19.60 10.69 -5.11
C ARG A 172 19.78 11.95 -4.25
N ARG A 173 19.28 11.94 -3.02
CA ARG A 173 19.33 13.07 -2.09
C ARG A 173 20.22 12.81 -0.87
N VAL A 174 20.82 11.63 -0.79
CA VAL A 174 21.82 11.21 0.22
C VAL A 174 23.22 11.45 -0.30
#